data_AF-A0A9C8AMB8-F1
#
_entry.id   AF-A0A9C8AMB8-F1
#
_cell.length_a   1.000
_cell.length_b   1.000
_cell.length_c   1.000
_cell.angle_alpha   90.00
_cell.angle_beta   90.00
_cell.angle_gamma   90.00
#
_symmetry.space_group_name_H-M   'P 1'
#
loop_
_entity.id
_entity.type
_entity.pdbx_description
1 polymer ?
#
loop_
_entity_poly.entity_id
_entity_poly.type
_entity_poly.pdbx_seq_one_letter_code
_entity_poly.pdbx_strand_id
1 'polypeptide(L)'
;KIPAAKVTVFYMDVRAFGKGFEEFYDRVREEGVIYRRGSVSEIYKRGDKLIVRAEDTLLGRPVEVPADMVVLATGLEPRADAGKLAELLGIERSEEGFFAEAQRELHPVETNRPGIFLAGCAQGPKDIPDAVAHAKAAAAAAIVLLSKKLRE
;
A
#
# COMPACT_ATOMS: atom_id res chain seq x y z
N LYS A 1 9.82 -21.84 3.61
CA LYS A 1 9.86 -21.89 2.12
C LYS A 1 9.32 -23.24 1.69
N ILE A 2 8.50 -23.31 0.63
CA ILE A 2 8.05 -24.59 0.04
C ILE A 2 9.02 -24.89 -1.11
N PRO A 3 10.02 -25.77 -0.96
CA PRO A 3 11.15 -25.84 -1.89
C PRO A 3 10.78 -26.21 -3.33
N ALA A 4 9.68 -26.96 -3.51
CA ALA A 4 9.20 -27.37 -4.82
C ALA A 4 8.22 -26.37 -5.46
N ALA A 5 7.83 -25.30 -4.75
CA ALA A 5 6.86 -24.34 -5.27
C ALA A 5 7.52 -23.44 -6.33
N LYS A 6 6.85 -23.31 -7.48
CA LYS A 6 7.20 -22.34 -8.51
C LYS A 6 6.34 -21.10 -8.32
N VAL A 7 6.98 -19.95 -8.13
CA VAL A 7 6.29 -18.67 -7.87
C VAL A 7 6.51 -17.74 -9.05
N THR A 8 5.41 -17.24 -9.61
CA THR A 8 5.41 -16.22 -10.66
C THR A 8 4.65 -14.99 -10.16
N VAL A 9 5.29 -13.82 -10.21
CA VAL A 9 4.69 -12.52 -9.89
C VAL A 9 4.42 -11.79 -11.19
N PHE A 10 3.14 -11.53 -11.47
CA PHE A 10 2.73 -10.63 -12.54
C PHE A 10 2.70 -9.20 -12.02
N TYR A 11 3.30 -8.27 -12.75
CA TYR A 11 3.42 -6.88 -12.33
C TYR A 11 3.43 -5.91 -13.53
N MET A 12 3.08 -4.65 -13.30
CA MET A 12 3.27 -3.56 -14.28
C MET A 12 4.62 -2.88 -14.06
N ASP A 13 4.83 -2.42 -12.83
CA ASP A 13 6.08 -1.81 -12.35
C ASP A 13 6.39 -2.33 -10.94
N VAL A 14 7.67 -2.63 -10.68
CA VAL A 14 8.13 -2.99 -9.33
C VAL A 14 8.37 -1.68 -8.56
N ARG A 15 7.71 -1.52 -7.42
CA ARG A 15 7.82 -0.31 -6.58
C ARG A 15 8.64 -0.59 -5.32
N ALA A 16 9.93 -0.80 -5.50
CA ALA A 16 10.89 -1.09 -4.44
C ALA A 16 11.66 0.17 -3.97
N PHE A 17 10.93 1.24 -3.60
CA PHE A 17 11.51 2.57 -3.39
C PHE A 17 12.17 2.80 -2.01
N GLY A 18 11.97 1.89 -1.05
CA GLY A 18 12.50 1.99 0.31
C GLY A 18 13.95 1.49 0.43
N LYS A 19 14.64 1.87 1.52
CA LYS A 19 15.98 1.36 1.82
C LYS A 19 15.95 -0.16 1.97
N GLY A 20 16.76 -0.88 1.18
CA GLY A 20 16.83 -2.34 1.22
C GLY A 20 15.75 -3.04 0.39
N PHE A 21 14.86 -2.31 -0.29
CA PHE A 21 13.73 -2.89 -1.01
C PHE A 21 14.16 -3.45 -2.37
N GLU A 22 15.05 -2.75 -3.08
CA GLU A 22 15.61 -3.25 -4.35
C GLU A 22 16.47 -4.49 -4.09
N GLU A 23 17.28 -4.47 -3.03
CA GLU A 23 18.09 -5.61 -2.61
C GLU A 23 17.23 -6.80 -2.17
N PHE A 24 16.05 -6.54 -1.61
CA PHE A 24 15.06 -7.57 -1.33
C PHE A 24 14.49 -8.16 -2.62
N TYR A 25 14.11 -7.31 -3.57
CA TYR A 25 13.60 -7.71 -4.88
C TYR A 25 14.61 -8.59 -5.64
N ASP A 26 15.86 -8.14 -5.72
CA ASP A 26 16.94 -8.88 -6.38
C ASP A 26 17.21 -10.23 -5.72
N ARG A 27 17.32 -10.26 -4.38
CA ARG A 27 17.51 -11.52 -3.65
C ARG A 27 16.39 -12.52 -3.93
N VAL A 28 15.13 -12.06 -3.94
CA VAL A 28 13.98 -12.95 -4.21
C VAL A 28 13.99 -13.48 -5.65
N ARG A 29 14.48 -12.70 -6.61
CA ARG A 29 14.71 -13.16 -7.99
C ARG A 29 15.83 -14.19 -8.07
N GLU A 30 16.93 -13.97 -7.37
CA GLU A 30 18.05 -14.93 -7.29
C GLU A 30 17.62 -16.25 -6.64
N GLU A 31 16.65 -16.22 -5.72
CA GLU A 31 16.03 -17.41 -5.13
C GLU A 31 15.08 -18.16 -6.08
N GLY A 32 14.88 -17.68 -7.31
CA GLY A 32 14.12 -18.37 -8.36
C GLY A 32 12.68 -17.91 -8.55
N VAL A 33 12.26 -16.81 -7.90
CA VAL A 33 10.94 -16.21 -8.17
C VAL A 33 10.94 -15.53 -9.54
N ILE A 34 9.95 -15.87 -10.36
CA ILE A 34 9.84 -15.35 -11.73
C ILE A 34 8.99 -14.09 -11.69
N TYR A 35 9.58 -12.95 -12.06
CA TYR A 35 8.82 -11.71 -12.28
C TYR A 35 8.50 -11.58 -13.76
N ARG A 36 7.21 -11.47 -14.07
CA ARG A 36 6.73 -11.31 -15.45
C ARG A 36 5.99 -9.98 -15.57
N ARG A 37 6.54 -9.10 -16.40
CA ARG A 37 5.94 -7.79 -16.67
C ARG A 37 4.75 -7.96 -17.60
N GLY A 38 3.56 -7.71 -17.08
CA GLY A 38 2.34 -7.96 -17.83
C GLY A 38 1.08 -7.64 -17.03
N SER A 39 0.04 -7.23 -17.75
CA SER A 39 -1.29 -7.06 -17.20
C SER A 39 -2.05 -8.38 -17.31
N VAL A 40 -2.58 -8.86 -16.18
CA VAL A 40 -3.45 -10.04 -16.14
C VAL A 40 -4.82 -9.61 -16.65
N SER A 41 -5.31 -10.28 -17.70
CA SER A 41 -6.62 -9.98 -18.30
C SER A 41 -7.74 -10.71 -17.58
N GLU A 42 -7.51 -11.98 -17.22
CA GLU A 42 -8.51 -12.81 -16.57
C GLU A 42 -7.85 -13.99 -15.84
N ILE A 43 -8.57 -14.53 -14.85
CA ILE A 43 -8.25 -15.79 -14.20
C ILE A 43 -9.48 -16.68 -14.35
N TYR A 44 -9.29 -17.88 -14.90
CA TYR A 44 -10.38 -18.84 -15.08
C TYR A 44 -9.90 -20.26 -14.77
N LYS A 45 -10.84 -21.16 -14.54
CA LYS A 45 -10.53 -22.56 -14.22
C LYS A 45 -10.46 -23.41 -15.49
N ARG A 46 -9.44 -24.26 -15.62
CA ARG A 46 -9.31 -25.27 -16.69
C ARG A 46 -8.91 -26.60 -16.06
N GLY A 47 -9.85 -27.56 -16.03
CA GLY A 47 -9.69 -28.80 -15.25
C GLY A 47 -9.50 -28.48 -13.77
N ASP A 48 -8.46 -29.03 -13.16
CA ASP A 48 -8.14 -28.83 -11.74
C ASP A 48 -7.22 -27.64 -11.46
N LYS A 49 -6.83 -26.88 -12.48
CA LYS A 49 -5.91 -25.74 -12.36
C LYS A 49 -6.62 -24.41 -12.59
N LEU A 50 -6.07 -23.35 -12.00
CA LEU A 50 -6.36 -21.97 -12.38
C LEU A 50 -5.44 -21.58 -13.52
N ILE A 51 -5.96 -20.85 -14.51
CA ILE A 51 -5.19 -20.30 -15.61
C ILE A 51 -5.15 -18.79 -15.45
N VAL A 52 -3.94 -18.26 -15.31
CA VAL A 52 -3.69 -16.82 -15.33
C VAL A 52 -3.38 -16.43 -16.77
N ARG A 53 -4.30 -15.70 -17.41
CA ARG A 53 -4.10 -15.16 -18.75
C ARG A 53 -3.61 -13.72 -18.64
N ALA A 54 -2.48 -13.43 -19.27
CA ALA A 54 -1.87 -12.11 -19.25
C ALA A 54 -1.21 -11.78 -20.59
N GLU A 55 -0.91 -10.52 -20.82
CA GLU A 55 0.00 -10.10 -21.89
C GLU A 55 1.42 -10.01 -21.33
N ASP A 56 2.38 -10.75 -21.89
CA ASP A 56 3.80 -10.55 -21.58
C ASP A 56 4.31 -9.37 -22.42
N THR A 57 4.42 -8.21 -21.80
CA THR A 57 4.79 -6.96 -22.48
C THR A 57 6.22 -6.97 -23.01
N LEU A 58 7.09 -7.84 -22.49
CA LEU A 58 8.47 -7.97 -22.97
C LEU A 58 8.55 -8.87 -24.21
N LEU A 59 7.64 -9.84 -24.32
CA LEU A 59 7.54 -10.75 -25.47
C LEU A 59 6.51 -10.29 -26.51
N GLY A 60 5.67 -9.30 -26.19
CA GLY A 60 4.61 -8.77 -27.05
C GLY A 60 3.52 -9.80 -27.40
N ARG A 61 3.27 -10.77 -26.53
CA ARG A 61 2.32 -11.86 -26.80
C ARG A 61 1.53 -12.29 -25.56
N PRO A 62 0.31 -12.83 -25.75
CA PRO A 62 -0.45 -13.42 -24.66
C PRO A 62 0.28 -14.65 -24.10
N VAL A 63 0.14 -14.85 -22.79
CA VAL A 63 0.67 -15.99 -22.05
C VAL A 63 -0.43 -16.56 -21.15
N GLU A 64 -0.45 -17.88 -21.04
CA GLU A 64 -1.28 -18.60 -20.07
C GLU A 64 -0.37 -19.33 -19.10
N VAL A 65 -0.52 -19.05 -17.80
CA VAL A 65 0.25 -19.72 -16.75
C VAL A 65 -0.70 -20.53 -15.88
N PRO A 66 -0.62 -21.87 -15.90
CA PRO A 66 -1.37 -22.71 -15.00
C PRO A 66 -0.82 -22.61 -13.57
N ALA A 67 -1.71 -22.47 -12.59
CA ALA A 67 -1.39 -22.33 -11.19
C ALA A 67 -2.31 -23.21 -10.33
N ASP A 68 -1.73 -23.75 -9.25
CA ASP A 68 -2.49 -24.42 -8.18
C ASP A 68 -3.21 -23.42 -7.27
N MET A 69 -2.65 -22.22 -7.15
CA MET A 69 -3.17 -21.14 -6.32
C MET A 69 -2.82 -19.81 -6.98
N VAL A 70 -3.76 -18.87 -6.95
CA VAL A 70 -3.53 -17.49 -7.36
C VAL A 70 -3.73 -16.60 -6.14
N VAL A 71 -2.74 -15.74 -5.88
CA VAL A 71 -2.78 -14.77 -4.78
C VAL A 71 -2.95 -13.39 -5.39
N LEU A 72 -3.99 -12.67 -4.96
CA LEU A 72 -4.24 -11.29 -5.36
C LEU A 72 -3.55 -10.36 -4.37
N ALA A 73 -2.57 -9.59 -4.83
CA ALA A 73 -1.94 -8.52 -4.05
C ALA A 73 -2.86 -7.28 -4.05
N THR A 74 -3.93 -7.33 -3.26
CA THR A 74 -4.95 -6.27 -3.19
C THR A 74 -4.39 -4.99 -2.56
N GLY A 75 -4.84 -3.84 -3.07
CA GLY A 75 -4.50 -2.54 -2.50
C GLY A 75 -5.13 -2.28 -1.13
N LEU A 76 -4.78 -1.15 -0.53
CA LEU A 76 -5.44 -0.62 0.65
C LEU A 76 -6.58 0.33 0.25
N GLU A 77 -7.69 0.20 0.94
CA GLU A 77 -8.86 1.09 0.84
C GLU A 77 -9.08 1.80 2.17
N PRO A 78 -9.72 2.99 2.17
CA PRO A 78 -10.14 3.63 3.41
C PRO A 78 -11.12 2.75 4.17
N ARG A 79 -11.13 2.88 5.50
CA ARG A 79 -12.06 2.13 6.36
C ARG A 79 -13.51 2.45 5.97
N ALA A 80 -14.39 1.46 6.00
CA ALA A 80 -15.77 1.58 5.51
C ALA A 80 -16.59 2.72 6.17
N ASP A 81 -16.25 3.10 7.40
CA ASP A 81 -16.89 4.17 8.18
C ASP A 81 -16.09 5.49 8.19
N ALA A 82 -15.03 5.63 7.37
CA ALA A 82 -14.17 6.81 7.35
C ALA A 82 -14.95 8.10 7.10
N GLY A 83 -15.99 8.07 6.26
CA GLY A 83 -16.87 9.24 6.02
C GLY A 83 -17.63 9.68 7.27
N LYS A 84 -18.22 8.73 8.01
CA LYS A 84 -18.94 9.03 9.26
C LYS A 84 -18.01 9.59 10.32
N LEU A 85 -16.79 9.06 10.42
CA LEU A 85 -15.80 9.55 11.36
C LEU A 85 -15.29 10.95 10.96
N ALA A 86 -15.10 11.20 9.66
CA ALA A 86 -14.73 12.52 9.15
C ALA A 86 -15.78 13.57 9.51
N GLU A 87 -17.06 13.28 9.30
CA GLU A 87 -18.18 14.14 9.69
C GLU A 87 -18.22 14.40 11.20
N LEU A 88 -18.10 13.34 12.01
CA LEU A 88 -18.11 13.44 13.47
C LEU A 88 -16.97 14.33 14.00
N LEU A 89 -15.78 14.18 13.42
CA LEU A 89 -14.60 14.95 13.79
C LEU A 89 -14.54 16.31 13.09
N GLY A 90 -15.36 16.57 12.08
CA GLY A 90 -15.29 17.76 11.24
C GLY A 90 -13.95 17.90 10.51
N ILE A 91 -13.43 16.80 9.96
CA ILE A 91 -12.19 16.77 9.18
C ILE A 91 -12.46 16.38 7.72
N GLU A 92 -11.56 16.76 6.83
CA GLU A 92 -11.67 16.48 5.40
C GLU A 92 -11.13 15.08 5.02
N ARG A 93 -11.50 14.64 3.81
CA ARG A 93 -11.02 13.40 3.19
C ARG A 93 -10.38 13.70 1.84
N SER A 94 -9.38 12.92 1.47
CA SER A 94 -8.77 12.97 0.13
C SER A 94 -9.73 12.44 -0.94
N GLU A 95 -9.37 12.63 -2.21
CA GLU A 95 -10.14 12.12 -3.35
C GLU A 95 -10.29 10.59 -3.32
N GLU A 96 -9.28 9.89 -2.79
CA GLU A 96 -9.27 8.44 -2.59
C GLU A 96 -10.05 7.99 -1.34
N GLY A 97 -10.59 8.92 -0.56
CA GLY A 97 -11.46 8.66 0.58
C GLY A 97 -10.76 8.41 1.93
N PHE A 98 -9.43 8.53 1.98
CA PHE A 98 -8.67 8.55 3.24
C PHE A 98 -8.81 9.91 3.94
N PHE A 99 -8.34 10.06 5.18
CA PHE A 99 -8.37 11.36 5.85
C PHE A 99 -7.31 12.30 5.25
N ALA A 100 -7.70 13.54 4.97
CA ALA A 100 -6.82 14.53 4.38
C ALA A 100 -5.97 15.25 5.44
N GLU A 101 -4.67 15.36 5.16
CA GLU A 101 -3.78 16.27 5.86
C GLU A 101 -4.08 17.74 5.50
N ALA A 102 -3.71 18.67 6.38
CA ALA A 102 -3.89 20.11 6.16
C ALA A 102 -3.02 20.62 5.00
N GLN A 103 -1.77 20.16 4.92
CA GLN A 103 -0.87 20.48 3.82
C GLN A 103 0.19 19.39 3.69
N ARG A 104 0.32 18.83 2.49
CA ARG A 104 1.16 17.66 2.21
C ARG A 104 2.64 17.84 2.59
N GLU A 105 3.22 19.00 2.31
CA GLU A 105 4.66 19.23 2.50
C GLU A 105 5.03 19.72 3.90
N LEU A 106 4.19 20.56 4.51
CA LEU A 106 4.51 21.23 5.78
C LEU A 106 3.78 20.63 6.98
N HIS A 107 2.58 20.09 6.78
CA HIS A 107 1.69 19.62 7.83
C HIS A 107 1.14 18.22 7.52
N PRO A 108 2.00 17.22 7.27
CA PRO A 108 1.58 15.90 6.78
C PRO A 108 0.75 15.10 7.78
N VAL A 109 0.75 15.49 9.06
CA VAL A 109 0.06 14.80 10.16
C VAL A 109 -1.08 15.61 10.76
N GLU A 110 -1.21 16.89 10.40
CA GLU A 110 -2.27 17.75 10.92
C GLU A 110 -3.46 17.68 9.97
N THR A 111 -4.66 17.86 10.49
CA THR A 111 -5.86 18.00 9.66
C THR A 111 -6.25 19.47 9.51
N ASN A 112 -7.25 19.76 8.68
CA ASN A 112 -7.87 21.09 8.62
C ASN A 112 -8.46 21.56 9.97
N ARG A 113 -8.63 20.66 10.95
CA ARG A 113 -9.11 21.00 12.30
C ARG A 113 -7.97 20.96 13.33
N PRO A 114 -7.63 22.12 13.95
CA PRO A 114 -6.60 22.18 14.98
C PRO A 114 -6.89 21.22 16.15
N GLY A 115 -5.85 20.48 16.56
CA GLY A 115 -5.93 19.49 17.64
C GLY A 115 -6.37 18.09 17.20
N ILE A 116 -6.68 17.89 15.92
CA ILE A 116 -6.90 16.56 15.33
C ILE A 116 -5.74 16.24 14.39
N PHE A 117 -5.12 15.09 14.61
CA PHE A 117 -3.93 14.63 13.89
C PHE A 117 -4.16 13.24 13.29
N LEU A 118 -3.41 12.92 12.24
CA LEU A 118 -3.48 11.67 11.49
C LEU A 118 -2.26 10.79 11.78
N ALA A 119 -2.45 9.47 11.82
CA ALA A 119 -1.37 8.51 12.04
C ALA A 119 -1.56 7.26 11.19
N GLY A 120 -0.44 6.71 10.71
CA GLY A 120 -0.41 5.47 9.92
C GLY A 120 -1.22 5.54 8.62
N CYS A 121 -1.83 4.40 8.25
CA CYS A 121 -2.57 4.25 7.00
C CYS A 121 -3.94 4.95 6.96
N ALA A 122 -4.35 5.62 8.04
CA ALA A 122 -5.58 6.40 8.07
C ALA A 122 -5.54 7.58 7.07
N GLN A 123 -4.34 8.12 6.80
CA GLN A 123 -4.10 9.17 5.81
C GLN A 123 -3.87 8.62 4.40
N GLY A 124 -3.51 7.34 4.25
CA GLY A 124 -3.28 6.72 2.95
C GLY A 124 -2.31 5.53 3.01
N PRO A 125 -2.19 4.73 1.93
CA PRO A 125 -1.36 3.53 1.90
C PRO A 125 0.11 3.80 2.26
N LYS A 126 0.64 3.04 3.22
CA LYS A 126 2.02 3.14 3.72
C LYS A 126 2.53 1.77 4.16
N ASP A 127 3.85 1.62 4.21
CA ASP A 127 4.48 0.49 4.88
C ASP A 127 4.57 0.71 6.40
N ILE A 128 5.09 -0.29 7.12
CA ILE A 128 5.20 -0.24 8.58
C ILE A 128 6.18 0.87 9.04
N PRO A 129 7.42 0.98 8.50
CA PRO A 129 8.32 2.07 8.84
C PRO A 129 7.70 3.46 8.70
N ASP A 130 7.06 3.74 7.57
CA ASP A 130 6.43 5.03 7.30
C ASP A 130 5.24 5.26 8.23
N ALA A 131 4.43 4.24 8.51
CA ALA A 131 3.32 4.34 9.45
C ALA A 131 3.80 4.66 10.88
N VAL A 132 4.92 4.06 11.32
CA VAL A 132 5.54 4.33 12.62
C VAL A 132 6.11 5.74 12.67
N ALA A 133 6.81 6.18 11.63
CA ALA A 133 7.33 7.55 11.53
C ALA A 133 6.18 8.57 11.56
N HIS A 134 5.11 8.31 10.82
CA HIS A 134 3.91 9.13 10.77
C HIS A 134 3.24 9.24 12.15
N ALA A 135 3.09 8.13 12.87
CA ALA A 135 2.54 8.12 14.23
C ALA A 135 3.40 8.91 15.23
N LYS A 136 4.74 8.81 15.13
CA LYS A 136 5.66 9.60 15.96
C LYS A 136 5.53 11.11 15.69
N ALA A 137 5.38 11.50 14.42
CA ALA A 137 5.16 12.90 14.05
C ALA A 137 3.85 13.44 14.60
N ALA A 138 2.75 12.68 14.50
CA ALA A 138 1.47 13.04 15.11
C ALA A 138 1.55 13.21 16.63
N ALA A 139 2.25 12.29 17.31
CA ALA A 139 2.48 12.39 18.75
C ALA A 139 3.28 13.66 19.12
N ALA A 140 4.33 14.00 18.35
CA ALA A 140 5.11 15.21 18.56
C ALA A 140 4.26 16.48 18.36
N ALA A 141 3.44 16.54 17.31
CA ALA A 141 2.54 17.67 17.04
C ALA A 141 1.51 17.85 18.17
N ALA A 142 0.93 16.75 18.67
CA ALA A 142 0.03 16.78 19.82
C ALA A 142 0.73 17.28 21.10
N ILE A 143 1.98 16.85 21.37
CA ILE A 143 2.76 17.33 22.53
C ILE A 143 3.02 18.83 22.44
N VAL A 144 3.34 19.37 21.26
CA VAL A 144 3.52 20.81 21.07
C VAL A 144 2.25 21.58 21.47
N LEU A 145 1.08 21.12 21.03
CA LEU A 145 -0.20 21.74 21.40
C LEU A 145 -0.46 21.66 22.92
N LEU A 146 -0.25 20.49 23.53
CA LEU A 146 -0.48 20.28 24.96
C LEU A 146 0.48 21.08 25.84
N SER A 147 1.75 21.19 25.43
CA SER A 147 2.78 21.90 26.19
C SER A 147 2.62 23.43 26.17
N LYS A 148 1.97 24.01 25.16
CA LYS A 148 1.61 25.43 25.14
C LYS A 148 0.57 25.76 26.21
N LYS A 149 -0.46 24.92 26.36
CA LYS A 149 -1.51 25.08 27.38
C LYS A 149 -1.02 24.97 28.83
N LEU A 150 0.14 24.38 29.07
CA LEU A 150 0.75 24.27 30.41
C LEU A 150 1.54 25.53 30.82
N ARG A 151 1.79 26.46 29.88
CA ARG A 151 2.57 27.69 30.12
C ARG A 151 1.69 28.94 30.26
N GLU A 152 0.38 28.80 30.10
CA GLU A 152 -0.65 29.81 30.37
C GLU A 152 -1.37 29.45 31.68
#